data_AF-A0A5C3PE47-F1
#
_entry.id   AF-A0A5C3PE47-F1
#
_cell.length_a   1.000
_cell.length_b   1.000
_cell.length_c   1.000
_cell.angle_alpha   90.00
_cell.angle_beta   90.00
_cell.angle_gamma   90.00
#
_symmetry.space_group_name_H-M   'P 1'
#
loop_
_entity.id
_entity.type
_entity.pdbx_description
1 polymer ?
#
loop_
_entity_poly.entity_id
_entity_poly.type
_entity_poly.pdbx_seq_one_letter_code
_entity_poly.pdbx_strand_id
1 'polypeptide(L)'
;MPAEDHKTSYSPGDLYDLLSSSPETRFHAGYLFLRYLLRARPTAALKLAAASQSSDDQEALAAITWDVAVACLALSVKFHRDVLFPLDVIYVDEFMDLAPHEMDFDDLETAQRDVLEAVTYRVGSATPGAFMEELWNALPTLRKLVKFDGGWDAVQEEAWVILNDALQQPEVLRYPPSLMTGGAVIEGILEVLKRRYKTTGVDGRGKPVGKRDVRSLRKVAVKCSRGVRMDIQDVLQIANEDLLACQKWLGLTTD
;
A
#
# COMPACT_ATOMS: atom_id res chain seq x y z
N MET A 1 -36.65 10.33 -26.18
CA MET A 1 -35.52 9.46 -25.81
C MET A 1 -35.36 9.59 -24.32
N PRO A 2 -35.92 8.67 -23.51
CA PRO A 2 -35.73 8.72 -22.07
C PRO A 2 -34.26 8.39 -21.76
N ALA A 3 -33.64 9.19 -20.90
CA ALA A 3 -32.32 8.90 -20.35
C ALA A 3 -32.43 7.60 -19.56
N GLU A 4 -31.66 6.59 -19.96
CA GLU A 4 -31.52 5.39 -19.16
C GLU A 4 -30.77 5.77 -17.88
N ASP A 5 -31.49 5.69 -16.76
CA ASP A 5 -30.87 5.64 -15.44
C ASP A 5 -29.94 4.41 -15.41
N HIS A 6 -28.64 4.63 -15.59
CA HIS A 6 -27.62 3.66 -15.21
C HIS A 6 -27.66 3.50 -13.69
N LYS A 7 -28.62 2.71 -13.22
CA LYS A 7 -28.50 2.04 -11.92
C LYS A 7 -27.30 1.11 -12.06
N THR A 8 -26.15 1.56 -11.61
CA THR A 8 -25.03 0.67 -11.30
C THR A 8 -25.58 -0.38 -10.34
N SER A 9 -25.86 -1.57 -10.86
CA SER A 9 -26.27 -2.68 -10.03
C SER A 9 -25.03 -3.08 -9.25
N TYR A 10 -24.91 -2.52 -8.05
CA TYR A 10 -23.91 -2.95 -7.08
C TYR A 10 -24.05 -4.46 -6.91
N SER A 11 -23.10 -5.19 -7.49
CA SER A 11 -22.99 -6.63 -7.34
C SER A 11 -21.88 -6.87 -6.34
N PRO A 12 -22.17 -7.45 -5.17
CA PRO A 12 -21.12 -7.80 -4.21
C PRO A 12 -19.99 -8.55 -4.91
N GLY A 13 -18.76 -8.07 -4.74
CA GLY A 13 -17.58 -8.65 -5.41
C GLY A 13 -17.13 -7.96 -6.69
N ASP A 14 -17.74 -6.82 -7.03
CA ASP A 14 -17.27 -5.90 -8.08
C ASP A 14 -15.89 -5.29 -7.75
N LEU A 15 -15.31 -4.61 -8.74
CA LEU A 15 -13.99 -3.98 -8.62
C LEU A 15 -13.95 -2.93 -7.50
N TYR A 16 -15.04 -2.18 -7.29
CA TYR A 16 -15.11 -1.14 -6.27
C TYR A 16 -15.01 -1.73 -4.86
N ASP A 17 -15.77 -2.80 -4.59
CA ASP A 17 -15.71 -3.53 -3.32
C ASP A 17 -14.31 -4.07 -3.05
N LEU A 18 -13.71 -4.73 -4.06
CA LEU A 18 -12.38 -5.29 -3.94
C LEU A 18 -11.35 -4.22 -3.59
N LEU A 19 -11.35 -3.10 -4.31
CA LEU A 19 -10.39 -2.03 -4.08
C LEU A 19 -10.63 -1.33 -2.74
N SER A 20 -11.87 -1.23 -2.29
CA SER A 20 -12.21 -0.67 -0.98
C SER A 20 -11.70 -1.54 0.17
N SER A 21 -11.78 -2.87 0.03
CA SER A 21 -11.39 -3.82 1.08
C SER A 21 -9.95 -4.33 1.00
N SER A 22 -9.27 -4.19 -0.15
CA SER A 22 -7.92 -4.72 -0.36
C SER A 22 -6.87 -3.60 -0.42
N PRO A 23 -6.30 -3.17 0.72
CA PRO A 23 -5.19 -2.20 0.72
C PRO A 23 -3.96 -2.75 0.01
N GLU A 24 -3.74 -4.07 0.03
CA GLU A 24 -2.60 -4.70 -0.63
C GLU A 24 -2.69 -4.59 -2.16
N THR A 25 -3.86 -4.88 -2.73
CA THR A 25 -4.07 -4.75 -4.19
C THR A 25 -3.85 -3.31 -4.65
N ARG A 26 -4.38 -2.33 -3.90
CA ARG A 26 -4.14 -0.91 -4.18
C ARG A 26 -2.67 -0.55 -4.08
N PHE A 27 -2.01 -0.99 -3.01
CA PHE A 27 -0.60 -0.69 -2.81
C PHE A 27 0.25 -1.26 -3.94
N HIS A 28 0.02 -2.51 -4.31
CA HIS A 28 0.78 -3.20 -5.35
C HIS A 28 0.54 -2.56 -6.72
N ALA A 29 -0.69 -2.14 -7.04
CA ALA A 29 -0.98 -1.41 -8.27
C ALA A 29 -0.19 -0.09 -8.35
N GLY A 30 -0.23 0.73 -7.30
CA GLY A 30 0.53 1.97 -7.22
C GLY A 30 2.04 1.75 -7.29
N TYR A 31 2.54 0.73 -6.60
CA TYR A 31 3.97 0.39 -6.62
C TYR A 31 4.43 -0.09 -8.01
N LEU A 32 3.61 -0.88 -8.70
CA LEU A 32 3.87 -1.36 -10.06
C LEU A 32 3.91 -0.19 -11.04
N PHE A 33 2.96 0.74 -10.93
CA PHE A 33 2.92 1.97 -11.72
C PHE A 33 4.18 2.81 -11.57
N LEU A 34 4.66 3.02 -10.35
CA LEU A 34 5.89 3.76 -10.09
C LEU A 34 7.12 3.04 -10.65
N ARG A 35 7.18 1.71 -10.51
CA ARG A 35 8.26 0.90 -11.11
C ARG A 35 8.25 0.99 -12.63
N TYR A 36 7.08 0.96 -13.26
CA TYR A 36 6.93 1.17 -14.70
C TYR A 36 7.49 2.53 -15.09
N LEU A 37 7.04 3.61 -14.45
CA LEU A 37 7.50 4.96 -14.77
C LEU A 37 9.03 5.12 -14.63
N LEU A 38 9.64 4.50 -13.61
CA LEU A 38 11.10 4.52 -13.44
C LEU A 38 11.82 3.81 -14.61
N ARG A 39 11.23 2.75 -15.17
CA ARG A 39 11.82 1.92 -16.23
C ARG A 39 11.52 2.43 -17.64
N ALA A 40 10.35 3.02 -17.87
CA ALA A 40 9.86 3.51 -19.16
C ALA A 40 10.29 4.96 -19.46
N ARG A 41 10.64 5.75 -18.43
CA ARG A 41 11.10 7.15 -18.60
C ARG A 41 12.27 7.35 -19.58
N PRO A 42 13.26 6.45 -19.72
CA PRO A 42 14.32 6.64 -20.70
C PRO A 42 13.84 6.59 -22.17
N THR A 43 12.67 6.01 -22.48
CA THR A 43 12.22 5.81 -23.86
C THR A 43 11.04 6.69 -24.26
N ALA A 44 10.08 6.92 -23.35
CA ALA A 44 8.90 7.74 -23.63
C ALA A 44 9.12 9.24 -23.36
N ALA A 45 9.73 9.59 -22.23
CA ALA A 45 9.95 10.99 -21.86
C ALA A 45 11.01 11.69 -22.74
N LEU A 46 12.02 10.96 -23.23
CA LEU A 46 12.97 11.53 -24.20
C LEU A 46 12.35 11.78 -25.58
N LYS A 47 11.30 11.03 -25.97
CA LYS A 47 10.58 11.24 -27.23
C LYS A 47 9.55 12.36 -27.11
N LEU A 48 8.82 12.43 -25.99
CA LEU A 48 7.79 13.44 -25.74
C LEU A 48 8.38 14.81 -25.34
N ALA A 49 9.43 14.86 -24.51
CA ALA A 49 10.08 16.13 -24.15
C ALA A 49 10.81 16.77 -25.34
N ALA A 50 11.18 15.99 -26.35
CA ALA A 50 11.72 16.51 -27.61
C ALA A 50 10.61 17.08 -28.54
N ALA A 51 9.34 16.78 -28.28
CA ALA A 51 8.18 17.21 -29.07
C ALA A 51 7.28 18.24 -28.36
N SER A 52 7.37 18.37 -27.02
CA SER A 52 6.37 19.03 -26.20
C SER A 52 6.42 20.56 -26.23
N GLN A 53 5.51 21.17 -27.01
CA GLN A 53 5.02 22.53 -26.75
C GLN A 53 3.49 22.68 -26.94
N SER A 54 2.76 21.66 -27.40
CA SER A 54 1.32 21.76 -27.66
C SER A 54 0.45 21.22 -26.51
N SER A 55 -0.78 21.73 -26.40
CA SER A 55 -1.80 21.23 -25.46
C SER A 55 -2.14 19.77 -25.74
N ASP A 56 -2.18 19.40 -27.03
CA ASP A 56 -2.56 18.07 -27.49
C ASP A 56 -1.54 16.99 -27.03
N ASP A 57 -0.24 17.33 -26.97
CA ASP A 57 0.79 16.43 -26.45
C ASP A 57 0.60 16.11 -24.95
N GLN A 58 0.08 17.08 -24.18
CA GLN A 58 -0.18 16.88 -22.75
C GLN A 58 -1.40 15.98 -22.54
N GLU A 59 -2.43 16.14 -23.35
CA GLU A 59 -3.64 15.29 -23.30
C GLU A 59 -3.31 13.85 -23.70
N ALA A 60 -2.55 13.65 -24.77
CA ALA A 60 -2.08 12.31 -25.17
C ALA A 60 -1.23 11.64 -24.09
N LEU A 61 -0.32 12.39 -23.45
CA LEU A 61 0.47 11.86 -22.34
C LEU A 61 -0.40 11.51 -21.11
N ALA A 62 -1.42 12.30 -20.84
CA ALA A 62 -2.35 12.02 -19.75
C ALA A 62 -3.15 10.73 -20.02
N ALA A 63 -3.65 10.54 -21.25
CA ALA A 63 -4.34 9.32 -21.66
C ALA A 63 -3.45 8.08 -21.47
N ILE A 64 -2.23 8.10 -22.02
CA ILE A 64 -1.26 7.00 -21.85
C ILE A 64 -0.95 6.72 -20.37
N THR A 65 -0.86 7.78 -19.56
CA THR A 65 -0.61 7.63 -18.11
C THR A 65 -1.77 6.91 -17.42
N TRP A 66 -3.01 7.23 -17.81
CA TRP A 66 -4.19 6.53 -17.33
C TRP A 66 -4.24 5.08 -17.79
N ASP A 67 -3.92 4.79 -19.05
CA ASP A 67 -3.90 3.43 -19.59
C ASP A 67 -2.96 2.53 -18.78
N VAL A 68 -1.76 3.03 -18.50
CA VAL A 68 -0.76 2.34 -17.68
C VAL A 68 -1.25 2.17 -16.25
N ALA A 69 -1.89 3.19 -15.66
CA ALA A 69 -2.41 3.09 -14.29
C ALA A 69 -3.50 2.03 -14.17
N VAL A 70 -4.45 1.99 -15.12
CA VAL A 70 -5.50 0.96 -15.19
C VAL A 70 -4.89 -0.42 -15.44
N ALA A 71 -3.90 -0.53 -16.32
CA ALA A 71 -3.19 -1.78 -16.56
C ALA A 71 -2.46 -2.30 -15.31
N CYS A 72 -1.79 -1.44 -14.55
CA CYS A 72 -1.16 -1.81 -13.28
C CYS A 72 -2.18 -2.30 -12.25
N LEU A 73 -3.37 -1.69 -12.21
CA LEU A 73 -4.47 -2.11 -11.35
C LEU A 73 -5.00 -3.49 -11.74
N ALA A 74 -5.29 -3.70 -13.03
CA ALA A 74 -5.77 -4.97 -13.55
C ALA A 74 -4.76 -6.11 -13.26
N LEU A 75 -3.47 -5.87 -13.48
CA LEU A 75 -2.41 -6.83 -13.15
C LEU A 75 -2.32 -7.12 -11.65
N SER A 76 -2.44 -6.10 -10.80
CA SER A 76 -2.45 -6.26 -9.34
C SER A 76 -3.64 -7.10 -8.87
N VAL A 77 -4.84 -6.83 -9.41
CA VAL A 77 -6.03 -7.63 -9.13
C VAL A 77 -5.84 -9.08 -9.55
N LYS A 78 -5.38 -9.32 -10.78
CA LYS A 78 -5.06 -10.67 -11.29
C LYS A 78 -4.00 -11.39 -10.45
N PHE A 79 -3.10 -10.65 -9.81
CA PHE A 79 -2.05 -11.22 -8.96
C PHE A 79 -2.56 -11.60 -7.57
N HIS A 80 -3.39 -10.76 -6.96
CA HIS A 80 -3.86 -10.94 -5.57
C HIS A 80 -5.15 -11.74 -5.45
N ARG A 81 -5.89 -11.91 -6.54
CA ARG A 81 -7.17 -12.60 -6.57
C ARG A 81 -7.06 -13.90 -7.36
N ASP A 82 -7.61 -14.96 -6.80
CA ASP A 82 -7.85 -16.19 -7.54
C ASP A 82 -9.13 -16.02 -8.38
N VAL A 83 -9.05 -16.40 -9.66
CA VAL A 83 -10.15 -16.34 -10.64
C VAL A 83 -10.68 -17.73 -10.97
N LEU A 84 -10.29 -18.74 -10.19
CA LEU A 84 -10.82 -20.10 -10.31
C LEU A 84 -12.26 -20.18 -9.82
N PHE A 85 -13.08 -20.94 -10.56
CA PHE A 85 -14.44 -21.25 -10.15
C PHE A 85 -14.46 -21.91 -8.75
N PRO A 86 -15.36 -21.51 -7.83
CA PRO A 86 -16.54 -20.64 -8.01
C PRO A 86 -16.33 -19.17 -7.63
N LEU A 87 -15.10 -18.65 -7.63
CA LEU A 87 -14.82 -17.26 -7.26
C LEU A 87 -15.30 -16.28 -8.33
N ASP A 88 -15.81 -15.11 -7.93
CA ASP A 88 -16.32 -14.13 -8.90
C ASP A 88 -15.17 -13.58 -9.78
N VAL A 89 -15.48 -13.25 -11.02
CA VAL A 89 -14.55 -12.65 -11.97
C VAL A 89 -14.86 -11.16 -12.05
N ILE A 90 -13.83 -10.31 -12.05
CA ILE A 90 -14.01 -8.89 -12.37
C ILE A 90 -13.97 -8.76 -13.89
N TYR A 91 -15.01 -8.16 -14.45
CA TYR A 91 -15.12 -8.00 -15.90
C TYR A 91 -14.17 -6.90 -16.39
N VAL A 92 -13.74 -7.03 -17.65
CA VAL A 92 -12.79 -6.08 -18.24
C VAL A 92 -13.37 -4.66 -18.33
N ASP A 93 -14.69 -4.56 -18.57
CA ASP A 93 -15.41 -3.30 -18.65
C ASP A 93 -15.28 -2.48 -17.36
N GLU A 94 -15.26 -3.13 -16.18
CA GLU A 94 -15.08 -2.45 -14.90
C GLU A 94 -13.72 -1.75 -14.78
N PHE A 95 -12.69 -2.26 -15.45
CA PHE A 95 -11.38 -1.60 -15.50
C PHE A 95 -11.36 -0.46 -16.50
N MET A 96 -11.93 -0.67 -17.69
CA MET A 96 -11.98 0.34 -18.76
C MET A 96 -12.79 1.56 -18.32
N ASP A 97 -13.88 1.36 -17.57
CA ASP A 97 -14.72 2.42 -17.00
C ASP A 97 -13.99 3.34 -16.00
N LEU A 98 -12.78 2.97 -15.53
CA LEU A 98 -11.96 3.82 -14.68
C LEU A 98 -11.19 4.90 -15.45
N ALA A 99 -10.93 4.69 -16.74
CA ALA A 99 -10.21 5.66 -17.56
C ALA A 99 -11.12 6.88 -17.84
N PRO A 100 -10.58 8.12 -17.77
CA PRO A 100 -11.37 9.31 -18.08
C PRO A 100 -11.60 9.52 -19.59
N HIS A 101 -10.92 8.73 -20.43
CA HIS A 101 -11.05 8.69 -21.88
C HIS A 101 -11.57 7.32 -22.33
N GLU A 102 -12.00 7.23 -23.59
CA GLU A 102 -12.41 5.96 -24.18
C GLU A 102 -11.19 5.03 -24.28
N MET A 103 -11.26 3.89 -23.59
CA MET A 103 -10.25 2.84 -23.58
C MET A 103 -10.89 1.57 -24.10
N ASP A 104 -10.35 0.99 -25.17
CA ASP A 104 -10.83 -0.29 -25.67
C ASP A 104 -10.09 -1.48 -25.04
N PHE A 105 -10.56 -2.69 -25.34
CA PHE A 105 -9.95 -3.91 -24.83
C PHE A 105 -8.51 -4.09 -25.31
N ASP A 106 -8.21 -3.73 -26.56
CA ASP A 106 -6.90 -3.90 -27.17
C ASP A 106 -5.90 -2.90 -26.58
N ASP A 107 -6.34 -1.68 -26.25
CA ASP A 107 -5.58 -0.65 -25.53
C ASP A 107 -5.17 -1.16 -24.15
N LEU A 108 -6.13 -1.71 -23.38
CA LEU A 108 -5.86 -2.24 -22.05
C LEU A 108 -4.92 -3.44 -22.08
N GLU A 109 -5.09 -4.37 -23.01
CA GLU A 109 -4.18 -5.52 -23.16
C GLU A 109 -2.78 -5.09 -23.64
N THR A 110 -2.69 -4.05 -24.48
CA THR A 110 -1.41 -3.46 -24.90
C THR A 110 -0.71 -2.80 -23.72
N ALA A 111 -1.40 -1.98 -22.94
CA ALA A 111 -0.85 -1.33 -21.75
C ALA A 111 -0.40 -2.35 -20.69
N GLN A 112 -1.17 -3.43 -20.47
CA GLN A 112 -0.74 -4.54 -19.60
C GLN A 112 0.55 -5.19 -20.08
N ARG A 113 0.68 -5.44 -21.39
CA ARG A 113 1.90 -6.00 -21.98
C ARG A 113 3.11 -5.08 -21.79
N ASP A 114 2.94 -3.79 -22.05
CA ASP A 114 3.99 -2.78 -21.87
C ASP A 114 4.45 -2.71 -20.41
N VAL A 115 3.51 -2.74 -19.46
CA VAL A 115 3.82 -2.79 -18.03
C VAL A 115 4.64 -4.04 -17.69
N LEU A 116 4.17 -5.22 -18.12
CA LEU A 116 4.84 -6.49 -17.89
C LEU A 116 6.26 -6.50 -18.47
N GLU A 117 6.43 -6.06 -19.70
CA GLU A 117 7.74 -5.98 -20.37
C GLU A 117 8.69 -5.04 -19.62
N ALA A 118 8.23 -3.84 -19.26
CA ALA A 118 9.02 -2.85 -18.54
C ALA A 118 9.49 -3.34 -17.17
N VAL A 119 8.69 -4.18 -16.49
CA VAL A 119 9.08 -4.81 -15.22
C VAL A 119 9.70 -6.19 -15.39
N THR A 120 10.07 -6.59 -16.62
CA THR A 120 10.70 -7.89 -16.94
C THR A 120 9.87 -9.08 -16.46
N TYR A 121 8.55 -8.96 -16.55
CA TYR A 121 7.56 -9.94 -16.06
C TYR A 121 7.67 -10.23 -14.55
N ARG A 122 8.34 -9.37 -13.78
CA ARG A 122 8.47 -9.46 -12.31
C ARG A 122 7.37 -8.65 -11.63
N VAL A 123 6.14 -9.13 -11.80
CA VAL A 123 4.93 -8.64 -11.11
C VAL A 123 4.99 -9.02 -9.64
N GLY A 124 5.33 -10.29 -9.36
CA GLY A 124 5.52 -10.77 -7.99
C GLY A 124 6.59 -9.97 -7.26
N SER A 125 6.14 -9.19 -6.28
CA SER A 125 7.02 -8.45 -5.37
C SER A 125 6.79 -8.94 -3.95
N ALA A 126 7.79 -8.77 -3.08
CA ALA A 126 7.58 -8.96 -1.67
C ALA A 126 6.65 -7.83 -1.19
N THR A 127 5.39 -8.14 -0.99
CA THR A 127 4.33 -7.17 -0.68
C THR A 127 4.31 -6.87 0.82
N PRO A 128 3.84 -5.69 1.24
CA PRO A 128 3.69 -5.40 2.66
C PRO A 128 2.78 -6.40 3.38
N GLY A 129 1.72 -6.89 2.74
CA GLY A 129 0.82 -7.91 3.30
C GLY A 129 1.56 -9.18 3.68
N ALA A 130 2.36 -9.74 2.75
CA ALA A 130 3.18 -10.92 2.99
C ALA A 130 4.18 -10.69 4.14
N PHE A 131 4.86 -9.54 4.20
CA PHE A 131 5.75 -9.22 5.31
C PHE A 131 5.03 -9.12 6.65
N MET A 132 3.84 -8.49 6.70
CA MET A 132 3.04 -8.41 7.92
C MET A 132 2.63 -9.80 8.40
N GLU A 133 2.20 -10.69 7.50
CA GLU A 133 1.85 -12.08 7.82
C GLU A 133 3.07 -12.86 8.33
N GLU A 134 4.22 -12.76 7.65
CA GLU A 134 5.44 -13.43 8.10
C GLU A 134 5.91 -12.90 9.47
N LEU A 135 5.86 -11.59 9.71
CA LEU A 135 6.16 -11.02 11.03
C LEU A 135 5.18 -11.54 12.08
N TRP A 136 3.89 -11.60 11.77
CA TRP A 136 2.88 -12.15 12.66
C TRP A 136 3.18 -13.60 13.03
N ASN A 137 3.62 -14.42 12.08
CA ASN A 137 3.94 -15.83 12.28
C ASN A 137 5.29 -16.04 13.00
N ALA A 138 6.30 -15.24 12.66
CA ALA A 138 7.67 -15.36 13.17
C ALA A 138 7.84 -14.82 14.60
N LEU A 139 7.02 -13.86 15.04
CA LEU A 139 7.25 -13.11 16.29
C LEU A 139 6.22 -13.40 17.39
N PRO A 140 6.45 -14.40 18.27
CA PRO A 140 5.61 -14.62 19.45
C PRO A 140 5.51 -13.37 20.37
N THR A 141 6.57 -12.56 20.41
CA THR A 141 6.64 -11.32 21.19
C THR A 141 5.66 -10.27 20.68
N LEU A 142 5.53 -10.12 19.36
CA LEU A 142 4.52 -9.28 18.70
C LEU A 142 3.13 -9.76 19.08
N ARG A 143 2.83 -11.05 18.86
CA ARG A 143 1.52 -11.64 19.19
C ARG A 143 1.13 -11.42 20.65
N LYS A 144 2.11 -11.55 21.56
CA LYS A 144 1.89 -11.30 22.99
C LYS A 144 1.61 -9.82 23.29
N LEU A 145 2.33 -8.90 22.64
CA LEU A 145 2.19 -7.45 22.85
C LEU A 145 0.79 -6.95 22.44
N VAL A 146 0.27 -7.47 21.34
CA VAL A 146 -1.03 -7.08 20.77
C VAL A 146 -2.14 -8.12 20.98
N LYS A 147 -2.00 -9.01 21.98
CA LYS A 147 -2.96 -10.11 22.28
C LYS A 147 -4.38 -9.64 22.67
N PHE A 148 -4.66 -8.35 22.68
CA PHE A 148 -5.98 -7.85 23.02
C PHE A 148 -6.91 -7.87 21.82
N ASP A 149 -8.21 -7.76 22.10
CA ASP A 149 -9.25 -7.80 21.08
C ASP A 149 -9.04 -6.73 20.00
N GLY A 150 -9.04 -7.15 18.73
CA GLY A 150 -8.73 -6.32 17.56
C GLY A 150 -7.30 -5.73 17.53
N GLY A 151 -6.38 -6.19 18.38
CA GLY A 151 -5.09 -5.54 18.57
C GLY A 151 -4.16 -5.62 17.36
N TRP A 152 -4.11 -6.78 16.70
CA TRP A 152 -3.31 -6.95 15.49
C TRP A 152 -3.97 -6.30 14.27
N ASP A 153 -5.28 -6.47 14.10
CA ASP A 153 -6.05 -5.86 13.01
C ASP A 153 -5.87 -4.34 13.00
N ALA A 154 -5.96 -3.70 14.18
CA ALA A 154 -5.72 -2.27 14.31
C ALA A 154 -4.28 -1.86 13.97
N VAL A 155 -3.28 -2.72 14.25
CA VAL A 155 -1.88 -2.44 13.85
C VAL A 155 -1.73 -2.53 12.34
N GLN A 156 -2.34 -3.53 11.70
CA GLN A 156 -2.33 -3.65 10.24
C GLN A 156 -3.04 -2.47 9.57
N GLU A 157 -4.18 -2.04 10.10
CA GLU A 157 -4.92 -0.86 9.62
C GLU A 157 -4.03 0.39 9.65
N GLU A 158 -3.41 0.70 10.78
CA GLU A 158 -2.49 1.84 10.90
C GLU A 158 -1.28 1.71 9.97
N ALA A 159 -0.72 0.50 9.84
CA ALA A 159 0.41 0.27 8.94
C ALA A 159 0.03 0.49 7.47
N TRP A 160 -1.18 0.07 7.05
CA TRP A 160 -1.67 0.31 5.70
C TRP A 160 -1.94 1.78 5.40
N VAL A 161 -2.44 2.55 6.38
CA VAL A 161 -2.56 4.01 6.24
C VAL A 161 -1.20 4.62 5.91
N ILE A 162 -0.16 4.29 6.70
CA ILE A 162 1.20 4.80 6.50
C ILE A 162 1.76 4.39 5.12
N LEU A 163 1.58 3.13 4.73
CA LEU A 163 2.10 2.60 3.47
C LEU A 163 1.40 3.21 2.24
N ASN A 164 0.08 3.43 2.30
CA ASN A 164 -0.66 4.06 1.22
C ASN A 164 -0.30 5.55 1.08
N ASP A 165 -0.10 6.26 2.19
CA ASP A 165 0.40 7.63 2.17
C ASP A 165 1.82 7.70 1.58
N ALA A 166 2.65 6.69 1.86
CA ALA A 166 4.01 6.59 1.32
C ALA A 166 4.05 6.49 -0.21
N LEU A 167 3.04 5.88 -0.85
CA LEU A 167 2.98 5.78 -2.32
C LEU A 167 2.82 7.14 -3.02
N GLN A 168 2.30 8.14 -2.31
CA GLN A 168 2.15 9.50 -2.83
C GLN A 168 3.48 10.29 -2.79
N GLN A 169 4.52 9.74 -2.15
CA GLN A 169 5.81 10.40 -1.98
C GLN A 169 6.78 10.06 -3.13
N PRO A 170 7.53 11.04 -3.65
CA PRO A 170 8.37 10.85 -4.83
C PRO A 170 9.55 9.89 -4.61
N GLU A 171 10.01 9.70 -3.37
CA GLU A 171 11.14 8.82 -3.04
C GLU A 171 10.74 7.42 -2.58
N VAL A 172 9.49 6.98 -2.77
CA VAL A 172 9.04 5.66 -2.28
C VAL A 172 9.87 4.49 -2.81
N LEU A 173 10.36 4.57 -4.04
CA LEU A 173 11.23 3.54 -4.63
C LEU A 173 12.64 3.51 -4.03
N ARG A 174 13.03 4.48 -3.21
CA ARG A 174 14.32 4.50 -2.49
C ARG A 174 14.36 3.45 -1.38
N TYR A 175 13.21 3.13 -0.78
CA TYR A 175 13.12 2.21 0.34
C TYR A 175 12.50 0.89 -0.12
N PRO A 176 13.12 -0.27 0.20
CA PRO A 176 12.52 -1.55 -0.13
C PRO A 176 11.20 -1.77 0.65
N PRO A 177 10.23 -2.51 0.10
CA PRO A 177 8.96 -2.79 0.77
C PRO A 177 9.12 -3.40 2.17
N SER A 178 10.12 -4.25 2.40
CA SER A 178 10.42 -4.80 3.74
C SER A 178 10.71 -3.71 4.78
N LEU A 179 11.53 -2.73 4.42
CA LEU A 179 11.92 -1.62 5.29
C LEU A 179 10.72 -0.71 5.59
N MET A 180 9.94 -0.36 4.55
CA MET A 180 8.73 0.44 4.73
C MET A 180 7.71 -0.29 5.60
N THR A 181 7.50 -1.59 5.37
CA THR A 181 6.56 -2.41 6.15
C THR A 181 7.00 -2.53 7.60
N GLY A 182 8.28 -2.82 7.85
CA GLY A 182 8.82 -2.87 9.21
C GLY A 182 8.63 -1.53 9.96
N GLY A 183 8.93 -0.42 9.28
CA GLY A 183 8.70 0.93 9.81
C GLY A 183 7.23 1.21 10.13
N ALA A 184 6.33 0.90 9.20
CA ALA A 184 4.89 1.10 9.34
C ALA A 184 4.29 0.23 10.45
N VAL A 185 4.67 -1.05 10.54
CA VAL A 185 4.21 -1.95 11.62
C VAL A 185 4.69 -1.46 12.99
N ILE A 186 5.96 -1.04 13.11
CA ILE A 186 6.48 -0.49 14.37
C ILE A 186 5.67 0.73 14.81
N GLU A 187 5.36 1.64 13.90
CA GLU A 187 4.56 2.83 14.21
C GLU A 187 3.10 2.47 14.52
N GLY A 188 2.49 1.55 13.77
CA GLY A 188 1.14 1.05 14.03
C GLY A 188 1.03 0.47 15.45
N ILE A 189 2.02 -0.30 15.91
CA ILE A 189 2.09 -0.79 17.30
C ILE A 189 2.09 0.39 18.29
N LEU A 190 2.88 1.44 18.04
CA LEU A 190 2.94 2.60 18.94
C LEU A 190 1.59 3.31 19.04
N GLU A 191 0.92 3.50 17.89
CA GLU A 191 -0.36 4.21 17.82
C GLU A 191 -1.47 3.43 18.51
N VAL A 192 -1.57 2.13 18.25
CA VAL A 192 -2.58 1.26 18.87
C VAL A 192 -2.35 1.15 20.38
N LEU A 193 -1.10 0.99 20.84
CA LEU A 193 -0.80 0.99 22.28
C LEU A 193 -1.15 2.33 22.93
N LYS A 194 -0.87 3.46 22.26
CA LYS A 194 -1.23 4.80 22.76
C LYS A 194 -2.74 4.93 22.95
N ARG A 195 -3.55 4.50 21.97
CA ARG A 195 -5.03 4.49 22.05
C ARG A 195 -5.52 3.57 23.17
N ARG A 196 -4.94 2.38 23.30
CA ARG A 196 -5.25 1.42 24.36
C ARG A 196 -4.97 2.00 25.74
N TYR A 197 -3.81 2.60 25.96
CA TYR A 197 -3.44 3.18 27.25
C TYR A 197 -4.33 4.37 27.62
N LYS A 198 -4.71 5.19 26.63
CA LYS A 198 -5.67 6.29 26.81
C LYS A 198 -7.05 5.78 27.26
N THR A 199 -7.51 4.66 26.68
CA THR A 199 -8.85 4.11 26.93
C THR A 199 -8.91 3.32 28.24
N THR A 200 -7.91 2.50 28.51
CA THR A 200 -7.89 1.59 29.68
C THR A 200 -7.30 2.23 30.93
N GLY A 201 -6.49 3.29 30.79
CA GLY A 201 -5.77 3.91 31.91
C GLY A 201 -4.66 3.03 32.49
N VAL A 202 -4.30 1.92 31.85
CA VAL A 202 -3.23 1.00 32.28
C VAL A 202 -2.28 0.66 31.14
N ASP A 203 -1.01 0.37 31.47
CA ASP A 203 -0.01 -0.04 30.49
C ASP A 203 -0.06 -1.55 30.19
N GLY A 204 0.80 -2.03 29.29
CA GLY A 204 0.91 -3.47 28.98
C GLY A 204 1.31 -4.37 30.17
N ARG A 205 1.65 -3.79 31.33
CA ARG A 205 1.97 -4.51 32.58
C ARG A 205 0.85 -4.35 33.61
N GLY A 206 -0.28 -3.74 33.26
CA GLY A 206 -1.39 -3.44 34.17
C GLY A 206 -1.08 -2.31 35.16
N LYS A 207 0.00 -1.54 34.95
CA LYS A 207 0.30 -0.40 35.82
C LYS A 207 -0.54 0.79 35.44
N PRO A 208 -1.10 1.54 36.41
CA PRO A 208 -1.89 2.74 36.12
C PRO A 208 -1.03 3.76 35.37
N VAL A 209 -1.53 4.18 34.23
CA VAL A 209 -1.00 5.28 33.45
C VAL A 209 -1.86 6.48 33.84
N GLY A 210 -1.33 7.36 34.70
CA GLY A 210 -2.06 8.56 35.14
C GLY A 210 -2.54 9.39 33.94
N LYS A 211 -3.46 10.35 34.14
CA LYS A 211 -3.91 11.29 33.09
C LYS A 211 -2.69 11.98 32.47
N ARG A 212 -2.22 11.43 31.37
CA ARG A 212 -0.91 11.70 30.78
C ARG A 212 -1.12 12.35 29.43
N ASP A 213 -0.31 13.36 29.15
CA ASP A 213 -0.26 13.98 27.82
C ASP A 213 0.13 12.92 26.76
N VAL A 214 -0.32 13.12 25.52
CA VAL A 214 -0.09 12.27 24.35
C VAL A 214 1.38 11.88 24.22
N ARG A 215 2.29 12.83 24.44
CA ARG A 215 3.75 12.60 24.40
C ARG A 215 4.21 11.55 25.42
N SER A 216 3.64 11.58 26.62
CA SER A 216 4.00 10.65 27.68
C SER A 216 3.41 9.25 27.48
N LEU A 217 2.27 9.12 26.79
CA LEU A 217 1.75 7.83 26.34
C LEU A 217 2.63 7.20 25.25
N ARG A 218 3.10 7.99 24.28
CA ARG A 218 4.04 7.54 23.23
C ARG A 218 5.33 6.99 23.86
N LYS A 219 5.93 7.70 24.81
CA LYS A 219 7.12 7.22 25.54
C LYS A 219 6.90 5.87 26.24
N VAL A 220 5.71 5.64 26.81
CA VAL A 220 5.36 4.35 27.41
C VAL A 220 5.21 3.28 26.34
N ALA A 221 4.55 3.58 25.22
CA ALA A 221 4.41 2.68 24.08
C ALA A 221 5.78 2.26 23.53
N VAL A 222 6.68 3.21 23.28
CA VAL A 222 8.06 2.98 22.82
C VAL A 222 8.82 2.07 23.79
N LYS A 223 8.72 2.34 25.10
CA LYS A 223 9.37 1.50 26.12
C LYS A 223 8.82 0.07 26.14
N CYS A 224 7.52 -0.10 25.91
CA CYS A 224 6.87 -1.42 25.92
C CYS A 224 7.14 -2.21 24.63
N SER A 225 7.20 -1.53 23.48
CA SER A 225 7.40 -2.17 22.16
C SER A 225 8.87 -2.36 21.80
N ARG A 226 9.83 -1.85 22.59
CA ARG A 226 11.27 -1.93 22.29
C ARG A 226 11.75 -3.34 21.92
N GLY A 227 11.29 -4.38 22.64
CA GLY A 227 11.63 -5.77 22.33
C GLY A 227 11.17 -6.16 20.92
N VAL A 228 9.88 -5.98 20.65
CA VAL A 228 9.28 -6.29 19.35
C VAL A 228 9.92 -5.48 18.21
N ARG A 229 10.27 -4.21 18.43
CA ARG A 229 11.03 -3.42 17.46
C ARG A 229 12.37 -4.07 17.10
N MET A 230 13.14 -4.50 18.09
CA MET A 230 14.42 -5.16 17.84
C MET A 230 14.22 -6.50 17.11
N ASP A 231 13.18 -7.26 17.47
CA ASP A 231 12.86 -8.53 16.80
C ASP A 231 12.46 -8.31 15.33
N ILE A 232 11.67 -7.28 15.02
CA ILE A 232 11.30 -6.91 13.64
C ILE A 232 12.55 -6.54 12.83
N GLN A 233 13.45 -5.73 13.43
CA GLN A 233 14.70 -5.35 12.78
C GLN A 233 15.60 -6.55 12.49
N ASP A 234 15.68 -7.50 13.43
CA ASP A 234 16.47 -8.71 13.27
C ASP A 234 15.87 -9.63 12.18
N VAL A 235 14.57 -9.93 12.24
CA VAL A 235 13.91 -10.81 11.25
C VAL A 235 13.98 -10.23 9.83
N LEU A 236 13.75 -8.92 9.68
CA LEU A 236 13.81 -8.27 8.37
C LEU A 236 15.22 -7.85 7.95
N GLN A 237 16.23 -8.09 8.79
CA GLN A 237 17.64 -7.70 8.56
C GLN A 237 17.79 -6.18 8.28
N ILE A 238 17.07 -5.36 9.06
CA ILE A 238 17.04 -3.90 8.92
C ILE A 238 18.00 -3.24 9.92
N ALA A 239 19.00 -2.52 9.42
CA ALA A 239 19.84 -1.68 10.26
C ALA A 239 19.04 -0.54 10.90
N ASN A 240 19.39 -0.17 12.13
CA ASN A 240 18.68 0.89 12.85
C ASN A 240 18.77 2.26 12.16
N GLU A 241 19.88 2.53 11.49
CA GLU A 241 20.08 3.78 10.73
C GLU A 241 19.10 3.87 9.55
N ASP A 242 18.95 2.78 8.79
CA ASP A 242 18.02 2.70 7.67
C ASP A 242 16.56 2.83 8.13
N LEU A 243 16.22 2.19 9.25
CA LEU A 243 14.91 2.32 9.86
C LEU A 243 14.60 3.76 10.25
N LEU A 244 15.54 4.44 10.92
CA LEU A 244 15.36 5.85 11.32
C LEU A 244 15.25 6.77 10.10
N ALA A 245 16.05 6.54 9.06
CA ALA A 245 15.98 7.30 7.82
C ALA A 245 14.63 7.12 7.13
N CYS A 246 14.13 5.87 7.04
CA CYS A 246 12.83 5.55 6.47
C CYS A 246 11.69 6.16 7.29
N GLN A 247 11.71 6.02 8.63
CA GLN A 247 10.70 6.59 9.51
C GLN A 247 10.64 8.12 9.41
N LYS A 248 11.81 8.78 9.34
CA LYS A 248 11.88 10.24 9.12
C LYS A 248 11.27 10.63 7.78
N TRP A 249 11.54 9.87 6.72
CA TRP A 249 10.97 10.11 5.39
C TRP A 249 9.45 9.91 5.37
N LEU A 250 8.94 8.88 6.05
CA LEU A 250 7.50 8.65 6.25
C LEU A 250 6.80 9.73 7.10
N GLY A 251 7.51 10.77 7.56
CA GLY A 251 6.95 11.81 8.42
C GLY A 251 6.65 11.34 9.84
N LEU A 252 7.17 10.19 10.24
CA LEU A 252 6.93 9.60 11.55
C LEU A 252 7.80 10.29 12.61
N THR A 253 7.26 10.40 13.83
CA THR A 253 7.98 11.06 14.91
C THR A 253 9.08 10.13 15.44
N THR A 254 10.32 10.40 15.05
CA THR A 254 11.52 9.76 15.59
C THR A 254 11.90 10.46 16.90
N ASP A 255 11.72 9.77 18.03
CA ASP A 255 12.16 10.22 19.37
C ASP A 255 13.67 9.99 19.59
#